data_AF-A0A0G4LJT2-F1
#
_entry.id   AF-A0A0G4LJT2-F1
#
_cell.length_a   1.000
_cell.length_b   1.000
_cell.length_c   1.000
_cell.angle_alpha   90.00
_cell.angle_beta   90.00
_cell.angle_gamma   90.00
#
_symmetry.space_group_name_H-M   'P 1'
#
loop_
_entity.id
_entity.type
_entity.pdbx_description
1 polymer ?
#
loop_
_entity_poly.entity_id
_entity_poly.type
_entity_poly.pdbx_seq_one_letter_code
_entity_poly.pdbx_strand_id
1 'polypeptide(L)'
;MGAGGQFRGIARGAGVRGEAATRNPFVDTTQDLMDRMIQRQGIVPPWIEKQQEVVREVAAFRARLRGDWARHAARMIAASGGDVTAQAARADGFAAAEASFNPRRRKDEAAAAAQGAAPVEASAEHVGPIFRDPAWEAAERSYLTLSVDTLNSLTRSYNLMAPELAKKPYYSLERELKACYADVAPLLPDMIRDRGLRPARSLLAEGQGAARPPSMFAQLGGEGHARVYDDKAPRYGFKEMWRDIWGAKKA
;
A
#
# COMPACT_ATOMS: atom_id res chain seq x y z
N MET A 1 -43.77 -32.33 43.41
CA MET A 1 -42.66 -31.35 43.53
C MET A 1 -41.44 -32.13 44.00
N GLY A 2 -40.28 -32.18 43.35
CA GLY A 2 -39.77 -31.49 42.17
C GLY A 2 -38.73 -32.37 41.45
N ALA A 3 -38.35 -31.93 40.25
CA ALA A 3 -37.60 -32.65 39.25
C ALA A 3 -36.12 -32.88 39.62
N GLY A 4 -35.66 -34.14 39.55
CA GLY A 4 -34.24 -34.49 39.52
C GLY A 4 -33.73 -34.49 38.08
N GLY A 5 -33.02 -33.44 37.68
CA GLY A 5 -32.46 -33.28 36.33
C GLY A 5 -30.98 -33.67 36.25
N GLN A 6 -30.68 -34.63 35.37
CA GLN A 6 -29.33 -35.09 35.02
C GLN A 6 -28.44 -33.96 34.47
N PHE A 7 -27.47 -33.47 35.25
CA PHE A 7 -26.31 -32.73 34.71
C PHE A 7 -25.03 -33.02 35.51
N ARG A 8 -24.61 -34.29 35.56
CA ARG A 8 -23.23 -34.67 35.93
C ARG A 8 -22.59 -35.35 34.74
N GLY A 9 -21.72 -34.62 34.04
CA GLY A 9 -20.97 -35.18 32.91
C GLY A 9 -20.54 -34.21 31.80
N ILE A 10 -20.42 -32.91 32.07
CA ILE A 10 -19.82 -31.99 31.08
C ILE A 10 -18.45 -31.58 31.61
N ALA A 11 -17.39 -32.07 30.96
CA ALA A 11 -16.02 -31.65 31.23
C ALA A 11 -15.88 -30.16 30.87
N ARG A 12 -15.87 -29.29 31.88
CA ARG A 12 -15.50 -27.89 31.73
C ARG A 12 -13.98 -27.78 31.86
N GLY A 13 -13.31 -27.71 30.71
CA GLY A 13 -11.88 -27.47 30.59
C GLY A 13 -11.57 -26.85 29.23
N ALA A 14 -10.72 -25.83 29.20
CA ALA A 14 -10.20 -25.20 27.99
C ALA A 14 -9.30 -26.19 27.24
N GLY A 15 -9.91 -27.07 26.44
CA GLY A 15 -9.19 -28.15 25.77
C GLY A 15 -10.08 -29.17 25.06
N VAL A 16 -11.38 -29.23 25.38
CA VAL A 16 -12.32 -30.03 24.59
C VAL A 16 -12.89 -29.18 23.45
N ARG A 17 -12.06 -28.91 22.44
CA ARG A 17 -12.56 -28.61 21.09
C ARG A 17 -12.84 -29.94 20.40
N GLY A 18 -13.70 -30.74 21.02
CA GLY A 18 -14.21 -31.98 20.45
C GLY A 18 -15.02 -31.61 19.22
N GLU A 19 -14.53 -32.04 18.06
CA GLU A 19 -15.36 -32.52 16.94
C GLU A 19 -16.64 -31.73 16.68
N ALA A 20 -16.51 -30.41 16.55
CA ALA A 20 -17.48 -29.61 15.83
C ALA A 20 -17.24 -29.79 14.32
N ALA A 21 -17.33 -31.02 13.81
CA ALA A 21 -17.34 -31.29 12.38
C ALA A 21 -18.56 -30.66 11.67
N THR A 22 -19.43 -29.92 12.38
CA THR A 22 -20.77 -29.57 11.86
C THR A 22 -21.38 -28.37 12.58
N ARG A 23 -20.80 -27.18 12.48
CA ARG A 23 -21.57 -25.95 12.75
C ARG A 23 -21.58 -24.92 11.64
N ASN A 24 -20.81 -25.13 10.58
CA ASN A 24 -21.04 -24.43 9.33
C ASN A 24 -20.66 -25.32 8.14
N PRO A 25 -21.63 -25.91 7.42
CA PRO A 25 -21.39 -26.75 6.24
C PRO A 25 -20.82 -25.96 5.04
N PHE A 26 -20.63 -24.64 5.19
CA PHE A 26 -20.05 -23.75 4.18
C PHE A 26 -18.65 -23.25 4.54
N VAL A 27 -18.02 -23.73 5.62
CA VAL A 27 -16.60 -23.46 5.83
C VAL A 27 -15.84 -24.42 4.93
N ASP A 28 -15.26 -23.89 3.87
CA ASP A 28 -14.50 -24.66 2.89
C ASP A 28 -13.43 -25.49 3.62
N THR A 29 -13.41 -26.80 3.34
CA THR A 29 -12.46 -27.76 3.91
C THR A 29 -11.00 -27.34 3.75
N THR A 30 -10.70 -26.45 2.80
CA THR A 30 -9.41 -25.80 2.60
C THR A 30 -9.07 -24.78 3.69
N GLN A 31 -10.03 -23.98 4.17
CA GLN A 31 -9.84 -23.07 5.30
C GLN A 31 -9.50 -23.87 6.57
N ASP A 32 -10.22 -24.95 6.83
CA ASP A 32 -9.95 -25.85 7.95
C ASP A 32 -8.61 -26.58 7.81
N LEU A 33 -8.17 -26.88 6.58
CA LEU A 33 -6.85 -27.47 6.32
C LEU A 33 -5.74 -26.45 6.56
N MET A 34 -5.93 -25.19 6.13
CA MET A 34 -4.98 -24.09 6.33
C MET A 34 -4.84 -23.75 7.81
N ASP A 35 -5.96 -23.61 8.52
CA ASP A 35 -5.97 -23.37 9.95
C ASP A 35 -5.27 -24.51 10.69
N ARG A 36 -5.48 -25.76 10.26
CA ARG A 36 -4.74 -26.91 10.81
C ARG A 36 -3.25 -26.91 10.46
N MET A 37 -2.84 -26.49 9.25
CA MET A 37 -1.42 -26.39 8.89
C MET A 37 -0.71 -25.31 9.72
N ILE A 38 -1.35 -24.16 9.89
CA ILE A 38 -0.85 -23.06 10.74
C ILE A 38 -0.74 -23.52 12.20
N GLN A 39 -1.78 -24.19 12.72
CA GLN A 39 -1.81 -24.66 14.11
C GLN A 39 -0.87 -25.84 14.39
N ARG A 40 -0.68 -26.76 13.43
CA ARG A 40 0.05 -28.03 13.67
C ARG A 40 1.52 -27.98 13.28
N GLN A 41 1.88 -27.22 12.24
CA GLN A 41 3.25 -27.20 11.72
C GLN A 41 3.96 -25.88 12.01
N GLY A 42 3.24 -24.82 12.40
CA GLY A 42 3.82 -23.49 12.60
C GLY A 42 4.54 -22.98 11.35
N ILE A 43 4.18 -23.47 10.15
CA ILE A 43 4.76 -23.09 8.86
C ILE A 43 3.72 -22.24 8.12
N VAL A 44 4.20 -21.17 7.50
CA VAL A 44 3.39 -20.27 6.68
C VAL A 44 3.08 -20.99 5.36
N PRO A 45 1.80 -21.14 4.95
CA PRO A 45 1.45 -21.73 3.66
C PRO A 45 2.25 -21.10 2.49
N PRO A 46 2.73 -21.91 1.53
CA PRO A 46 3.59 -21.42 0.44
C PRO A 46 2.93 -20.34 -0.43
N TRP A 47 1.60 -20.34 -0.54
CA TRP A 47 0.87 -19.32 -1.28
C TRP A 47 0.92 -17.93 -0.62
N ILE A 48 1.19 -17.85 0.69
CA ILE A 48 1.34 -16.57 1.41
C ILE A 48 2.63 -15.86 1.03
N GLU A 49 3.73 -16.59 0.81
CA GLU A 49 4.97 -15.99 0.30
C GLU A 49 4.73 -15.36 -1.08
N LYS A 50 4.02 -16.08 -1.94
CA LYS A 50 3.57 -15.57 -3.24
C LYS A 50 2.58 -14.41 -3.09
N GLN A 51 1.75 -14.41 -2.06
CA GLN A 51 0.89 -13.28 -1.74
C GLN A 51 1.71 -12.02 -1.46
N GLN A 52 2.75 -12.15 -0.62
CA GLN A 52 3.63 -11.03 -0.26
C GLN A 52 4.40 -10.53 -1.48
N GLU A 53 4.86 -11.44 -2.34
CA GLU A 53 5.49 -11.10 -3.61
C GLU A 53 4.54 -10.28 -4.50
N VAL A 54 3.32 -10.76 -4.75
CA VAL A 54 2.31 -10.02 -5.55
C VAL A 54 2.01 -8.66 -4.92
N VAL A 55 1.81 -8.58 -3.61
CA VAL A 55 1.50 -7.32 -2.91
C VAL A 55 2.65 -6.33 -3.04
N ARG A 56 3.90 -6.79 -2.88
CA ARG A 56 5.10 -5.95 -3.00
C ARG A 56 5.27 -5.42 -4.43
N GLU A 57 5.17 -6.28 -5.43
CA GLU A 57 5.33 -5.87 -6.83
C GLU A 57 4.23 -4.90 -7.27
N VAL A 58 2.98 -5.13 -6.85
CA VAL A 58 1.88 -4.22 -7.11
C VAL A 58 2.10 -2.86 -6.42
N ALA A 59 2.57 -2.86 -5.17
CA ALA A 59 2.87 -1.62 -4.45
C ALA A 59 4.01 -0.84 -5.13
N ALA A 60 5.08 -1.53 -5.55
CA ALA A 60 6.20 -0.92 -6.26
C ALA A 60 5.76 -0.33 -7.61
N PHE A 61 4.99 -1.08 -8.40
CA PHE A 61 4.43 -0.62 -9.67
C PHE A 61 3.58 0.64 -9.49
N ARG A 62 2.65 0.63 -8.53
CA ARG A 62 1.77 1.78 -8.26
C ARG A 62 2.55 2.99 -7.73
N ALA A 63 3.53 2.78 -6.87
CA ALA A 63 4.37 3.86 -6.36
C ALA A 63 5.16 4.54 -7.50
N ARG A 64 5.73 3.75 -8.40
CA ARG A 64 6.42 4.25 -9.59
C ARG A 64 5.46 5.00 -10.50
N LEU A 65 4.32 4.40 -10.85
CA LEU A 65 3.32 5.00 -11.73
C LEU A 65 2.83 6.36 -11.18
N ARG A 66 2.50 6.43 -9.89
CA ARG A 66 2.12 7.70 -9.24
C ARG A 66 3.25 8.72 -9.25
N GLY A 67 4.46 8.30 -8.91
CA GLY A 67 5.62 9.19 -8.89
C GLY A 67 6.01 9.73 -10.28
N ASP A 68 5.89 8.93 -11.32
CA ASP A 68 6.15 9.32 -12.71
C ASP A 68 5.09 10.33 -13.17
N TRP A 69 3.81 10.00 -12.99
CA TRP A 69 2.70 10.88 -13.35
C TRP A 69 2.72 12.20 -12.57
N ALA A 70 2.91 12.16 -11.25
CA ALA A 70 2.92 13.36 -10.43
C ALA A 70 4.05 14.32 -10.81
N ARG A 71 5.23 13.79 -11.18
CA ARG A 71 6.35 14.60 -11.68
C ARG A 71 6.03 15.21 -13.04
N HIS A 72 5.42 14.44 -13.96
CA HIS A 72 5.01 14.93 -15.27
C HIS A 72 3.97 16.05 -15.14
N ALA A 73 2.89 15.79 -14.40
CA ALA A 73 1.82 16.75 -14.16
C ALA A 73 2.34 18.04 -13.52
N ALA A 74 3.17 17.95 -12.47
CA ALA A 74 3.77 19.13 -11.84
C ALA A 74 4.71 19.91 -12.78
N ARG A 75 5.40 19.25 -13.71
CA ARG A 75 6.21 19.92 -14.74
C ARG A 75 5.34 20.64 -15.76
N MET A 76 4.26 20.02 -16.22
CA MET A 76 3.34 20.62 -17.19
C MET A 76 2.63 21.85 -16.60
N ILE A 77 2.18 21.75 -15.35
CA ILE A 77 1.54 22.88 -14.64
C ILE A 77 2.54 24.03 -14.49
N ALA A 78 3.77 23.76 -14.10
CA ALA A 78 4.82 24.79 -14.01
C ALA A 78 5.20 25.37 -15.38
N ALA A 79 5.25 24.54 -16.43
CA ALA A 79 5.60 24.97 -17.79
C ALA A 79 4.55 25.91 -18.40
N SER A 80 3.28 25.76 -18.00
CA SER A 80 2.22 26.69 -18.42
C SER A 80 2.31 28.10 -17.79
N GLY A 81 3.33 28.38 -16.97
CA GLY A 81 3.65 29.71 -16.46
C GLY A 81 2.79 30.16 -15.27
N GLY A 82 2.94 31.41 -14.84
CA GLY A 82 2.20 32.03 -13.73
C GLY A 82 2.86 31.87 -12.35
N ASP A 83 2.34 32.62 -11.36
CA ASP A 83 2.76 32.52 -9.96
C ASP A 83 2.34 31.18 -9.33
N VAL A 84 3.02 30.77 -8.24
CA VAL A 84 2.79 29.50 -7.52
C VAL A 84 1.34 29.37 -7.07
N THR A 85 0.71 30.47 -6.66
CA THR A 85 -0.70 30.53 -6.26
C THR A 85 -1.63 30.20 -7.44
N ALA A 86 -1.39 30.78 -8.61
CA ALA A 86 -2.14 30.53 -9.84
C ALA A 86 -1.88 29.11 -10.40
N GLN A 87 -0.69 28.56 -10.18
CA GLN A 87 -0.38 27.16 -10.52
C GLN A 87 -1.13 26.19 -9.60
N ALA A 88 -1.18 26.48 -8.30
CA ALA A 88 -1.94 25.69 -7.33
C ALA A 88 -3.44 25.71 -7.64
N ALA A 89 -4.01 26.89 -7.96
CA ALA A 89 -5.43 27.00 -8.32
C ALA A 89 -5.79 26.17 -9.57
N ARG A 90 -4.90 26.08 -10.57
CA ARG A 90 -5.07 25.19 -11.73
C ARG A 90 -5.05 23.72 -11.32
N ALA A 91 -4.15 23.33 -10.42
CA ALA A 91 -4.10 21.98 -9.89
C ALA A 91 -5.34 21.63 -9.07
N ASP A 92 -5.87 22.58 -8.29
CA ASP A 92 -7.14 22.45 -7.57
C ASP A 92 -8.31 22.21 -8.55
N GLY A 93 -8.33 22.93 -9.69
CA GLY A 93 -9.31 22.71 -10.75
C GLY A 93 -9.21 21.32 -11.41
N PHE A 94 -7.99 20.80 -11.60
CA PHE A 94 -7.78 19.43 -12.07
C PHE A 94 -8.22 18.38 -11.06
N ALA A 95 -7.98 18.64 -9.76
CA ALA A 95 -8.45 17.77 -8.69
C ALA A 95 -9.98 17.67 -8.67
N ALA A 96 -10.67 18.80 -8.84
CA ALA A 96 -12.13 18.85 -8.92
C ALA A 96 -12.68 18.13 -10.16
N ALA A 97 -12.04 18.32 -11.32
CA ALA A 97 -12.43 17.64 -12.56
C ALA A 97 -12.26 16.11 -12.46
N GLU A 98 -11.16 15.64 -11.89
CA GLU A 98 -10.91 14.20 -11.69
C GLU A 98 -11.85 13.58 -10.65
N ALA A 99 -12.18 14.30 -9.56
CA ALA A 99 -13.14 13.83 -8.57
C ALA A 99 -14.54 13.58 -9.19
N SER A 100 -14.92 14.40 -10.17
CA SER A 100 -16.19 14.27 -10.89
C SER A 100 -16.19 13.11 -11.88
N PHE A 101 -15.08 12.90 -12.59
CA PHE A 101 -14.96 11.86 -13.61
C PHE A 101 -14.66 10.47 -13.05
N ASN A 102 -13.88 10.41 -11.96
CA ASN A 102 -13.43 9.17 -11.34
C ASN A 102 -13.62 9.22 -9.82
N PRO A 103 -14.86 8.97 -9.34
CA PRO A 103 -15.12 8.98 -7.91
C PRO A 103 -14.29 7.90 -7.21
N ARG A 104 -13.60 8.27 -6.14
CA ARG A 104 -12.80 7.34 -5.34
C ARG A 104 -13.71 6.26 -4.77
N ARG A 105 -13.21 5.02 -4.71
CA ARG A 105 -13.99 3.95 -4.07
C ARG A 105 -14.14 4.29 -2.58
N ARG A 106 -15.37 4.26 -2.06
CA ARG A 106 -15.78 4.50 -0.67
C ARG A 106 -14.88 3.91 0.44
N LYS A 107 -14.14 2.83 0.17
CA LYS A 107 -13.18 2.25 1.13
C LYS A 107 -11.96 3.16 1.35
N ASP A 108 -11.52 3.84 0.31
CA ASP A 108 -10.40 4.79 0.34
C ASP A 108 -10.84 6.11 1.00
N GLU A 109 -12.11 6.51 0.82
CA GLU A 109 -12.71 7.65 1.52
C GLU A 109 -12.81 7.40 3.03
N ALA A 110 -13.18 6.20 3.46
CA ALA A 110 -13.19 5.83 4.88
C ALA A 110 -11.77 5.81 5.49
N ALA A 111 -10.75 5.41 4.72
CA ALA A 111 -9.37 5.46 5.17
C ALA A 111 -8.80 6.91 5.19
N ALA A 112 -9.19 7.75 4.23
CA ALA A 112 -8.82 9.17 4.20
C ALA A 112 -9.52 9.99 5.30
N ALA A 113 -10.80 9.69 5.58
CA ALA A 113 -11.55 10.27 6.69
C ALA A 113 -10.93 9.89 8.05
N ALA A 114 -10.42 8.67 8.19
CA ALA A 114 -9.67 8.24 9.38
C ALA A 114 -8.31 8.97 9.54
N GLN A 115 -7.75 9.54 8.47
CA GLN A 115 -6.51 10.32 8.48
C GLN A 115 -6.74 11.83 8.68
N GLY A 116 -7.97 12.26 8.98
CA GLY A 116 -8.28 13.66 9.30
C GLY A 116 -8.22 14.62 8.10
N ALA A 117 -8.11 14.11 6.88
CA ALA A 117 -8.28 14.91 5.67
C ALA A 117 -9.76 15.24 5.51
N ALA A 118 -10.17 16.44 5.96
CA ALA A 118 -11.49 16.96 5.67
C ALA A 118 -11.73 16.93 4.15
N PRO A 119 -12.94 16.63 3.66
CA PRO A 119 -13.26 16.79 2.25
C PRO A 119 -13.07 18.27 1.94
N VAL A 120 -11.98 18.61 1.26
CA VAL A 120 -11.81 19.94 0.70
C VAL A 120 -12.89 20.03 -0.36
N GLU A 121 -14.02 20.67 -0.02
CA GLU A 121 -15.02 21.07 -1.01
C GLU A 121 -14.31 22.06 -1.94
N ALA A 122 -13.72 21.51 -2.99
CA ALA A 122 -13.03 22.27 -4.01
C ALA A 122 -14.05 23.27 -4.59
N SER A 123 -13.75 24.55 -4.44
CA SER A 123 -14.52 25.66 -5.01
C SER A 123 -14.85 25.35 -6.48
N ALA A 124 -16.13 25.09 -6.75
CA ALA A 124 -16.67 24.60 -8.02
C ALA A 124 -16.53 25.57 -9.21
N GLU A 125 -15.86 26.70 -9.04
CA GLU A 125 -15.81 27.79 -10.01
C GLU A 125 -14.70 27.62 -11.07
N HIS A 126 -13.84 26.60 -10.95
CA HIS A 126 -12.78 26.30 -11.93
C HIS A 126 -12.72 24.79 -12.25
N VAL A 127 -13.81 24.21 -12.74
CA VAL A 127 -13.76 22.86 -13.34
C VAL A 127 -13.09 22.98 -14.70
N GLY A 128 -11.77 22.87 -14.72
CA GLY A 128 -10.98 22.80 -15.94
C GLY A 128 -11.23 21.50 -16.72
N PRO A 129 -10.78 21.41 -17.98
CA PRO A 129 -10.80 20.15 -18.72
C PRO A 129 -9.97 19.08 -17.99
N ILE A 130 -10.38 17.82 -18.14
CA ILE A 130 -9.66 16.66 -17.62
C ILE A 130 -8.20 16.72 -18.09
N PHE A 131 -7.26 16.76 -17.14
CA PHE A 131 -5.84 16.84 -17.44
C PHE A 131 -5.31 15.44 -17.80
N ARG A 132 -5.24 15.16 -19.10
CA ARG A 132 -4.64 13.93 -19.66
C ARG A 132 -3.72 14.30 -20.81
N ASP A 133 -2.50 13.78 -20.77
CA ASP A 133 -1.51 14.01 -21.81
C ASP A 133 -1.32 12.73 -22.64
N PRO A 134 -1.84 12.69 -23.88
CA PRO A 134 -1.71 11.51 -24.74
C PRO A 134 -0.25 11.25 -25.16
N ALA A 135 0.62 12.26 -25.18
CA ALA A 135 2.01 12.08 -25.53
C ALA A 135 2.77 11.31 -24.43
N TRP A 136 2.51 11.64 -23.17
CA TRP A 136 3.03 10.89 -22.02
C TRP A 136 2.47 9.47 -21.98
N GLU A 137 1.16 9.31 -22.16
CA GLU A 137 0.56 7.97 -22.17
C GLU A 137 1.19 7.09 -23.26
N ALA A 138 1.43 7.62 -24.46
CA ALA A 138 2.05 6.89 -25.56
C ALA A 138 3.51 6.50 -25.28
N ALA A 139 4.30 7.40 -24.70
CA ALA A 139 5.70 7.14 -24.38
C ALA A 139 5.85 6.07 -23.30
N GLU A 140 4.99 6.07 -22.29
CA GLU A 140 5.06 5.15 -21.16
C GLU A 140 4.28 3.84 -21.39
N ARG A 141 3.41 3.79 -22.40
CA ARG A 141 2.50 2.66 -22.68
C ARG A 141 3.21 1.31 -22.76
N SER A 142 4.35 1.26 -23.47
CA SER A 142 5.09 0.01 -23.72
C SER A 142 5.57 -0.61 -22.40
N TYR A 143 6.18 0.21 -21.55
CA TYR A 143 6.64 -0.21 -20.23
C TYR A 143 5.49 -0.60 -19.30
N LEU A 144 4.43 0.20 -19.26
CA LEU A 144 3.30 -0.06 -18.37
C LEU A 144 2.55 -1.33 -18.75
N THR A 145 2.40 -1.59 -20.05
CA THR A 145 1.79 -2.84 -20.56
C THR A 145 2.60 -4.06 -20.11
N LEU A 146 3.92 -4.04 -20.32
CA LEU A 146 4.81 -5.12 -19.89
C LEU A 146 4.77 -5.33 -18.37
N SER A 147 4.70 -4.24 -17.60
CA SER A 147 4.62 -4.30 -16.14
C SER A 147 3.32 -4.97 -15.69
N VAL A 148 2.18 -4.61 -16.29
CA VAL A 148 0.88 -5.23 -16.00
C VAL A 148 0.87 -6.71 -16.38
N ASP A 149 1.46 -7.09 -17.51
CA ASP A 149 1.58 -8.49 -17.91
C ASP A 149 2.43 -9.29 -16.91
N THR A 150 3.50 -8.69 -16.39
CA THR A 150 4.34 -9.28 -15.32
C THR A 150 3.54 -9.44 -14.02
N LEU A 151 2.73 -8.45 -13.63
CA LEU A 151 1.87 -8.57 -12.45
C LEU A 151 0.81 -9.67 -12.63
N ASN A 152 0.26 -9.80 -13.84
CA ASN A 152 -0.73 -10.81 -14.17
C ASN A 152 -0.14 -12.23 -14.20
N SER A 153 1.12 -12.40 -14.62
CA SER A 153 1.82 -13.69 -14.56
C SER A 153 2.07 -14.13 -13.11
N LEU A 154 2.54 -13.21 -12.25
CA LEU A 154 2.70 -13.45 -10.81
C LEU A 154 1.36 -13.80 -10.15
N THR A 155 0.31 -13.03 -10.49
CA THR A 155 -1.04 -13.26 -9.97
C THR A 155 -1.60 -14.61 -10.39
N ARG A 156 -1.35 -15.04 -11.64
CA ARG A 156 -1.71 -16.37 -12.12
C ARG A 156 -1.03 -17.45 -11.28
N SER A 157 0.28 -17.33 -11.03
CA SER A 157 1.01 -18.28 -10.21
C SER A 157 0.45 -18.36 -8.78
N TYR A 158 0.12 -17.21 -8.19
CA TYR A 158 -0.51 -17.12 -6.87
C TYR A 158 -1.90 -17.77 -6.85
N ASN A 159 -2.76 -17.47 -7.83
CA ASN A 159 -4.13 -17.99 -7.91
C ASN A 159 -4.21 -19.51 -8.09
N LEU A 160 -3.17 -20.14 -8.65
CA LEU A 160 -3.10 -21.61 -8.75
C LEU A 160 -2.88 -22.28 -7.40
N MET A 161 -2.19 -21.61 -6.47
CA MET A 161 -1.86 -22.14 -5.15
C MET A 161 -2.83 -21.65 -4.06
N ALA A 162 -3.52 -20.54 -4.32
CA ALA A 162 -4.43 -19.91 -3.37
C ALA A 162 -5.79 -20.61 -3.30
N PRO A 163 -6.43 -20.65 -2.11
CA PRO A 163 -7.83 -21.07 -2.01
C PRO A 163 -8.74 -20.11 -2.76
N GLU A 164 -9.92 -20.58 -3.17
CA GLU A 164 -10.90 -19.81 -3.96
C GLU A 164 -11.17 -18.41 -3.38
N LEU A 165 -11.37 -18.33 -2.06
CA LEU A 165 -11.65 -17.07 -1.37
C LEU A 165 -10.49 -16.06 -1.44
N ALA A 166 -9.24 -16.52 -1.52
CA ALA A 166 -8.06 -15.68 -1.52
C ALA A 166 -7.56 -15.33 -2.93
N LYS A 167 -8.20 -15.83 -4.00
CA LYS A 167 -7.81 -15.53 -5.38
C LYS A 167 -7.94 -14.03 -5.66
N LYS A 168 -6.96 -13.48 -6.38
CA LYS A 168 -6.89 -12.06 -6.76
C LYS A 168 -7.34 -11.88 -8.21
N PRO A 169 -8.08 -10.79 -8.50
CA PRO A 169 -8.41 -10.45 -9.88
C PRO A 169 -7.16 -10.03 -10.64
N TYR A 170 -7.19 -10.18 -11.97
CA TYR A 170 -6.16 -9.66 -12.85
C TYR A 170 -6.18 -8.13 -12.92
N TYR A 171 -5.03 -7.56 -13.23
CA TYR A 171 -4.81 -6.13 -13.38
C TYR A 171 -5.03 -5.70 -14.84
N SER A 172 -5.64 -4.53 -15.02
CA SER A 172 -5.78 -3.89 -16.33
C SER A 172 -5.11 -2.52 -16.31
N LEU A 173 -4.38 -2.21 -17.39
CA LEU A 173 -3.62 -0.98 -17.51
C LEU A 173 -4.52 0.26 -17.35
N GLU A 174 -5.66 0.27 -18.03
CA GLU A 174 -6.61 1.39 -17.97
C GLU A 174 -7.14 1.65 -16.56
N ARG A 175 -7.37 0.59 -15.78
CA ARG A 175 -7.84 0.73 -14.40
C ARG A 175 -6.76 1.27 -13.48
N GLU A 176 -5.52 0.83 -13.67
CA GLU A 176 -4.38 1.33 -12.89
C GLU A 176 -4.05 2.79 -13.24
N LEU A 177 -4.17 3.19 -14.51
CA LEU A 177 -4.05 4.59 -14.93
C LEU A 177 -5.15 5.48 -14.32
N LYS A 178 -6.41 5.06 -14.43
CA LYS A 178 -7.53 5.79 -13.81
C LYS A 178 -7.33 5.93 -12.29
N ALA A 179 -6.94 4.85 -11.62
CA ALA A 179 -6.63 4.88 -10.19
C ALA A 179 -5.47 5.83 -9.86
N CYS A 180 -4.41 5.82 -10.67
CA CYS A 180 -3.28 6.74 -10.53
C CYS A 180 -3.72 8.21 -10.60
N TYR A 181 -4.55 8.56 -11.60
CA TYR A 181 -5.07 9.91 -11.76
C TYR A 181 -5.91 10.34 -10.56
N ALA A 182 -6.83 9.48 -10.10
CA ALA A 182 -7.62 9.77 -8.91
C ALA A 182 -6.78 9.89 -7.62
N ASP A 183 -5.68 9.15 -7.50
CA ASP A 183 -4.80 9.20 -6.33
C ASP A 183 -3.94 10.48 -6.31
N VAL A 184 -3.37 10.85 -7.46
CA VAL A 184 -2.43 11.97 -7.59
C VAL A 184 -3.14 13.32 -7.67
N ALA A 185 -4.33 13.37 -8.28
CA ALA A 185 -5.07 14.60 -8.52
C ALA A 185 -5.15 15.55 -7.30
N PRO A 186 -5.59 15.12 -6.11
CA PRO A 186 -5.66 16.02 -4.95
C PRO A 186 -4.31 16.27 -4.26
N LEU A 187 -3.25 15.55 -4.61
CA LEU A 187 -1.90 15.79 -4.07
C LEU A 187 -1.14 16.87 -4.86
N LEU A 188 -1.52 17.10 -6.12
CA LEU A 188 -0.85 18.06 -7.00
C LEU A 188 -0.79 19.51 -6.46
N PRO A 189 -1.86 20.08 -5.88
CA PRO A 189 -1.82 21.46 -5.37
C PRO A 189 -0.76 21.63 -4.28
N ASP A 190 -0.72 20.70 -3.32
CA ASP A 190 0.25 20.73 -2.23
C ASP A 190 1.67 20.49 -2.75
N MET A 191 1.86 19.58 -3.70
CA MET A 191 3.15 19.37 -4.35
C MET A 191 3.69 20.63 -5.05
N ILE A 192 2.82 21.45 -5.65
CA ILE A 192 3.20 22.70 -6.30
C ILE A 192 3.56 23.76 -5.26
N ARG A 193 2.77 23.90 -4.20
CA ARG A 193 3.05 24.81 -3.08
C ARG A 193 4.41 24.46 -2.45
N ASP A 194 4.64 23.19 -2.13
CA ASP A 194 5.91 22.69 -1.59
C ASP A 194 7.08 22.94 -2.53
N ARG A 195 6.87 22.81 -3.85
CA ARG A 195 7.91 23.10 -4.84
C ARG A 195 8.27 24.58 -4.88
N GLY A 196 7.29 25.47 -4.73
CA GLY A 196 7.53 26.92 -4.62
C GLY A 196 8.29 27.31 -3.36
N LEU A 197 8.09 26.58 -2.26
CA LEU A 197 8.80 26.79 -1.00
C LEU A 197 10.25 26.26 -1.02
N ARG A 198 10.53 25.24 -1.86
CA ARG A 198 11.89 24.70 -1.97
C ARG A 198 12.77 25.67 -2.75
N PRO A 199 13.91 26.13 -2.18
CA PRO A 199 14.85 26.93 -2.94
C PRO A 199 15.30 26.13 -4.16
N ALA A 200 15.29 26.76 -5.33
CA ALA A 200 15.73 26.13 -6.56
C ALA A 200 17.11 25.50 -6.32
N ARG A 201 17.20 24.18 -6.45
CA ARG A 201 18.50 23.50 -6.47
C ARG A 201 19.26 24.09 -7.66
N SER A 202 20.23 24.95 -7.35
CA SER A 202 21.16 25.50 -8.32
C SER A 202 21.92 24.33 -8.93
N LEU A 203 21.54 23.94 -10.15
CA LEU A 203 22.32 23.02 -10.97
C LEU A 203 23.74 23.58 -11.26
N LEU A 204 23.97 24.88 -11.01
CA LEU A 204 25.27 25.53 -11.13
C LEU A 204 26.20 25.28 -9.93
N ALA A 205 25.67 24.78 -8.80
CA ALA A 205 26.47 24.48 -7.61
C ALA A 205 27.15 23.10 -7.64
N GLU A 206 26.85 22.27 -8.65
CA GLU A 206 27.42 20.92 -8.80
C GLU A 206 28.67 20.88 -9.70
N GLY A 207 29.05 22.02 -10.31
CA GLY A 207 30.17 22.13 -11.26
C GLY A 207 31.43 22.84 -10.75
N GLN A 208 31.40 23.44 -9.56
CA GLN A 208 32.56 24.08 -8.95
C GLN A 208 32.75 23.52 -7.55
N GLY A 209 33.92 22.94 -7.27
CA GLY A 209 34.31 22.24 -6.04
C GLY A 209 33.99 22.97 -4.73
N ALA A 210 32.72 22.96 -4.37
CA ALA A 210 32.22 23.49 -3.12
C ALA A 210 32.43 22.43 -2.05
N ALA A 211 33.29 22.76 -1.10
CA ALA A 211 33.56 21.98 0.09
C ALA A 211 32.24 21.51 0.70
N ARG A 212 32.08 20.19 0.74
CA ARG A 212 31.02 19.49 1.45
C ARG A 212 30.94 20.11 2.86
N PRO A 213 29.82 20.71 3.29
CA PRO A 213 29.72 21.18 4.67
C PRO A 213 29.98 19.98 5.60
N PRO A 214 30.73 20.15 6.70
CA PRO A 214 31.08 19.05 7.57
C PRO A 214 29.79 18.39 8.04
N SER A 215 29.56 17.17 7.54
CA SER A 215 28.52 16.31 8.06
C SER A 215 28.82 16.13 9.54
N MET A 216 27.94 16.63 10.42
CA MET A 216 28.05 16.39 11.87
C MET A 216 28.01 14.88 12.21
N PHE A 217 27.70 14.02 11.23
CA PHE A 217 27.81 12.57 11.32
C PHE A 217 29.24 12.03 11.21
N ALA A 218 30.19 12.80 10.67
CA ALA A 218 31.60 12.39 10.55
C ALA A 218 32.38 12.52 11.87
N GLN A 219 31.89 13.35 12.81
CA GLN A 219 32.54 13.58 14.10
C GLN A 219 31.99 12.70 15.23
N LEU A 220 31.00 11.86 14.94
CA LEU A 220 30.55 10.75 15.79
C LEU A 220 31.02 9.39 15.25
N GLY A 221 32.06 9.38 14.40
CA GLY A 221 32.77 8.18 13.99
C GLY A 221 33.95 7.90 14.92
N GLY A 222 33.69 7.86 16.22
CA GLY A 222 34.70 7.44 17.19
C GLY A 222 35.14 6.01 16.88
N GLU A 223 36.45 5.77 16.96
CA GLU A 223 37.10 4.46 16.94
C GLU A 223 36.53 3.56 18.04
N GLY A 224 35.36 2.97 17.76
CA GLY A 224 34.74 1.95 18.56
C GLY A 224 35.07 0.60 17.94
N HIS A 225 35.96 -0.14 18.58
CA HIS A 225 36.19 -1.55 18.31
C HIS A 225 34.85 -2.30 18.40
N ALA A 226 34.16 -2.47 17.26
CA ALA A 226 32.88 -3.15 17.19
C ALA A 226 33.10 -4.63 17.50
N ARG A 227 33.03 -4.98 18.79
CA ARG A 227 32.90 -6.37 19.22
C ARG A 227 31.52 -6.84 18.79
N VAL A 228 31.47 -7.47 17.62
CA VAL A 228 30.31 -8.22 17.15
C VAL A 228 30.12 -9.39 18.09
N TYR A 229 29.15 -9.27 19.00
CA TYR A 229 28.63 -10.43 19.71
C TYR A 229 27.70 -11.16 18.74
N ASP A 230 28.08 -12.36 18.32
CA ASP A 230 27.15 -13.32 17.74
C ASP A 230 26.24 -13.82 18.87
N ASP A 231 25.10 -13.14 19.07
CA ASP A 231 24.05 -13.68 19.92
C ASP A 231 23.47 -14.94 19.26
N LYS A 232 23.81 -16.11 19.81
CA LYS A 232 23.16 -17.39 19.51
C LYS A 232 21.80 -17.51 20.21
N ALA A 233 20.97 -16.48 20.11
CA ALA A 233 19.57 -16.52 20.51
C ALA A 233 18.70 -16.70 19.25
N PRO A 234 17.59 -17.46 19.32
CA PRO A 234 16.70 -17.64 18.18
C PRO A 234 16.17 -16.27 17.74
N ARG A 235 16.49 -15.89 16.50
CA ARG A 235 16.08 -14.62 15.89
C ARG A 235 14.56 -14.52 15.94
N TYR A 236 14.05 -13.41 16.47
CA TYR A 236 12.62 -13.11 16.49
C TYR A 236 12.06 -13.21 15.08
N GLY A 237 11.38 -14.32 14.80
CA GLY A 237 10.90 -14.66 13.48
C GLY A 237 9.52 -14.06 13.25
N PHE A 238 9.14 -13.88 11.99
CA PHE A 238 7.78 -13.46 11.61
C PHE A 238 6.69 -14.35 12.25
N LYS A 239 7.03 -15.60 12.58
CA LYS A 239 6.20 -16.55 13.36
C LYS A 239 5.96 -16.10 14.80
N GLU A 240 6.96 -15.54 15.47
CA GLU A 240 6.84 -15.00 16.83
C GLU A 240 6.09 -13.66 16.82
N MET A 241 6.34 -12.83 15.80
CA MET A 241 5.58 -11.59 15.54
C MET A 241 4.08 -11.86 15.36
N TRP A 242 3.71 -12.87 14.55
CA TRP A 242 2.32 -13.26 14.36
C TRP A 242 1.69 -13.90 15.59
N ARG A 243 2.46 -14.69 16.35
CA ARG A 243 2.02 -15.26 17.63
C ARG A 243 1.74 -14.17 18.66
N ASP A 244 2.55 -13.12 18.74
CA ASP A 244 2.31 -12.00 19.67
C ASP A 244 1.11 -11.14 19.27
N ILE A 245 0.95 -10.83 17.97
CA ILE A 245 -0.12 -9.95 17.49
C ILE A 245 -1.51 -10.59 17.61
N TRP A 246 -1.63 -11.92 17.48
CA TRP A 246 -2.91 -12.64 17.60
C TRP A 246 -3.07 -13.46 18.88
N GLY A 247 -2.01 -13.67 19.66
CA GLY A 247 -2.03 -14.39 20.93
C GLY A 247 -2.29 -13.52 22.16
N ALA A 248 -2.22 -12.18 22.05
CA ALA A 248 -2.42 -11.26 23.17
C ALA A 248 -3.92 -11.07 23.51
N LYS A 249 -4.56 -12.11 24.04
CA LYS A 249 -5.79 -11.97 24.82
C LYS A 249 -5.88 -13.08 25.87
N LYS A 250 -5.28 -12.83 27.04
CA LYS A 250 -5.71 -13.29 28.37
C LYS A 250 -4.73 -12.76 29.42
N ALA A 251 -5.08 -11.62 30.00
CA ALA A 251 -4.99 -11.38 31.43
C ALA A 251 -6.32 -10.72 31.83
#